data_AF-A0A850CET1-F1
#
_entry.id   AF-A0A850CET1-F1
#
_cell.length_a   1.000
_cell.length_b   1.000
_cell.length_c   1.000
_cell.angle_alpha   90.00
_cell.angle_beta   90.00
_cell.angle_gamma   90.00
#
_symmetry.space_group_name_H-M   'P 1'
#
loop_
_entity.id
_entity.type
_entity.pdbx_description
1 polymer ?
#
loop_
_entity_poly.entity_id
_entity_poly.type
_entity_poly.pdbx_seq_one_letter_code
_entity_poly.pdbx_strand_id
1 'polypeptide(L)'
;MDADPKRTVAEHLQSAELLYELGQVPDARAEADAALRLDPLSPDANAMAAACALADNDPDEALVYAGAALAQIPGHRRAMITRGYALADAGRKDEAMQAAASLLDLDRTSWLHHVHYALITRRAGAAQPALDAAWNAVNIAPDQPRTHRVLAAIAEDLGMDDLAKRSRRAAAELDPGLAVEDNVHVMPPEARRVRRRLVDADKDDPRWREKLLGGGDDVPYWRRRTPFHGALGRSVLLGIAVVFAVPALLGSDMDSGVRLFFAVVAVAAWVGWFTVLRRHRRPE
;
A
#
# COMPACT_ATOMS: atom_id res chain seq x y z
N MET A 1 -40.24 -3.40 11.21
CA MET A 1 -39.23 -3.50 10.14
C MET A 1 -38.35 -2.28 10.36
N ASP A 2 -37.39 -2.41 11.27
CA ASP A 2 -36.48 -1.32 11.60
C ASP A 2 -35.51 -1.20 10.44
N ALA A 3 -35.82 -0.29 9.51
CA ALA A 3 -34.87 0.13 8.51
C ALA A 3 -33.75 0.84 9.26
N ASP A 4 -32.65 0.11 9.48
CA ASP A 4 -31.38 0.66 9.93
C ASP A 4 -31.15 2.00 9.20
N PRO A 5 -31.05 3.15 9.91
CA PRO A 5 -30.91 4.43 9.25
C PRO A 5 -29.69 4.35 8.33
N LYS A 6 -29.93 4.53 7.02
CA LYS A 6 -28.86 4.46 6.02
C LYS A 6 -27.81 5.50 6.39
N ARG A 7 -26.65 5.03 6.86
CA ARG A 7 -25.52 5.88 7.21
C ARG A 7 -25.16 6.76 6.01
N THR A 8 -24.81 8.01 6.29
CA THR A 8 -24.38 8.97 5.27
C THR A 8 -22.93 8.71 4.85
N VAL A 9 -22.53 9.29 3.71
CA VAL A 9 -21.13 9.26 3.26
C VAL A 9 -20.18 9.76 4.37
N ALA A 10 -20.54 10.84 5.05
CA ALA A 10 -19.73 11.43 6.12
C ALA A 10 -19.58 10.50 7.33
N GLU A 11 -20.64 9.80 7.73
CA GLU A 11 -20.59 8.85 8.85
C GLU A 11 -19.72 7.63 8.53
N HIS A 12 -19.80 7.12 7.30
CA HIS A 12 -18.91 6.06 6.82
C HIS A 12 -17.45 6.54 6.82
N LEU A 13 -17.17 7.77 6.37
CA LEU A 13 -15.81 8.31 6.36
C LEU A 13 -15.24 8.55 7.75
N GLN A 14 -16.06 9.03 8.69
CA GLN A 14 -15.63 9.20 10.08
C GLN A 14 -15.31 7.84 10.71
N SER A 15 -16.13 6.83 10.45
CA SER A 15 -15.88 5.44 10.88
C SER A 15 -14.56 4.93 10.29
N ALA A 16 -14.37 5.10 8.98
CA ALA A 16 -13.17 4.70 8.27
C ALA A 16 -11.92 5.38 8.84
N GLU A 17 -11.97 6.68 9.15
CA GLU A 17 -10.87 7.42 9.76
C GLU A 17 -10.45 6.83 11.10
N LEU A 18 -11.40 6.61 12.01
CA LEU A 18 -11.12 6.06 13.33
C LEU A 18 -10.52 4.65 13.24
N LEU A 19 -11.10 3.80 12.40
CA LEU A 19 -10.59 2.45 12.16
C LEU A 19 -9.18 2.48 11.55
N TYR A 20 -8.92 3.44 10.66
CA TYR A 20 -7.62 3.62 10.04
C TYR A 20 -6.55 4.03 11.06
N GLU A 21 -6.86 5.00 11.93
CA GLU A 21 -5.97 5.45 13.01
C GLU A 21 -5.66 4.32 14.01
N LEU A 22 -6.65 3.46 14.30
CA LEU A 22 -6.50 2.26 15.12
C LEU A 22 -5.72 1.14 14.42
N GLY A 23 -5.38 1.28 13.14
CA GLY A 23 -4.67 0.28 12.35
C GLY A 23 -5.56 -0.87 11.86
N GLN A 24 -6.87 -0.77 12.02
CA GLN A 24 -7.86 -1.71 11.49
C GLN A 24 -8.15 -1.42 10.01
N VAL A 25 -7.10 -1.52 9.18
CA VAL A 25 -7.13 -1.18 7.75
C VAL A 25 -8.23 -1.92 6.97
N PRO A 26 -8.49 -3.23 7.20
CA PRO A 26 -9.57 -3.93 6.49
C PRO A 26 -10.97 -3.37 6.79
N ASP A 27 -11.24 -3.02 8.05
CA ASP A 27 -12.52 -2.45 8.46
C ASP A 27 -12.65 -1.01 7.93
N ALA A 28 -11.57 -0.23 7.98
CA ALA A 28 -11.51 1.11 7.38
C ALA A 28 -11.79 1.06 5.86
N ARG A 29 -11.24 0.07 5.16
CA ARG A 29 -11.50 -0.15 3.73
C ARG A 29 -12.97 -0.47 3.47
N ALA A 30 -13.59 -1.30 4.30
CA ALA A 30 -15.00 -1.66 4.15
C ALA A 30 -15.92 -0.43 4.29
N GLU A 31 -15.61 0.47 5.23
CA GLU A 31 -16.32 1.73 5.44
C GLU A 31 -16.06 2.73 4.29
N ALA A 32 -14.83 2.84 3.80
CA ALA A 32 -14.51 3.64 2.61
C ALA A 32 -15.25 3.14 1.35
N ASP A 33 -15.30 1.83 1.14
CA ASP A 33 -16.05 1.22 0.04
C ASP A 33 -17.57 1.44 0.21
N ALA A 34 -18.08 1.51 1.44
CA ALA A 34 -19.46 1.86 1.71
C ALA A 34 -19.77 3.32 1.34
N ALA A 35 -18.89 4.24 1.71
CA ALA A 35 -18.97 5.64 1.30
C ALA A 35 -18.97 5.76 -0.24
N LEU A 36 -18.07 5.03 -0.93
CA LEU A 36 -17.99 5.02 -2.40
C LEU A 36 -19.21 4.38 -3.09
N ARG A 37 -19.93 3.46 -2.44
CA ARG A 37 -21.20 2.93 -2.97
C ARG A 37 -22.31 3.98 -2.94
N LEU A 38 -22.26 4.90 -1.98
CA LEU A 38 -23.23 6.00 -1.85
C LEU A 38 -22.86 7.16 -2.77
N ASP A 39 -21.57 7.52 -2.84
CA ASP A 39 -21.03 8.54 -3.74
C ASP A 39 -19.69 8.09 -4.34
N PRO A 40 -19.70 7.54 -5.57
CA PRO A 40 -18.47 7.09 -6.24
C PRO A 40 -17.47 8.20 -6.55
N LEU A 41 -17.92 9.46 -6.61
CA LEU A 41 -17.07 10.61 -6.95
C LEU A 41 -16.61 11.39 -5.71
N SER A 42 -16.96 10.94 -4.50
CA SER A 42 -16.54 11.59 -3.26
C SER A 42 -15.00 11.65 -3.19
N PRO A 43 -14.40 12.86 -3.15
CA PRO A 43 -12.95 12.99 -3.09
C PRO A 43 -12.39 12.45 -1.78
N ASP A 44 -13.06 12.67 -0.66
CA ASP A 44 -12.64 12.17 0.66
C ASP A 44 -12.71 10.64 0.73
N ALA A 45 -13.74 10.02 0.16
CA ALA A 45 -13.87 8.56 0.11
C ALA A 45 -12.82 7.91 -0.79
N ASN A 46 -12.55 8.51 -1.95
CA ASN A 46 -11.46 8.07 -2.80
C ASN A 46 -10.09 8.26 -2.10
N ALA A 47 -9.87 9.37 -1.39
CA ALA A 47 -8.63 9.59 -0.65
C ALA A 47 -8.45 8.58 0.51
N MET A 48 -9.54 8.22 1.20
CA MET A 48 -9.52 7.20 2.26
C MET A 48 -9.25 5.80 1.69
N ALA A 49 -9.93 5.43 0.60
CA ALA A 49 -9.69 4.16 -0.09
C ALA A 49 -8.24 4.05 -0.58
N ALA A 50 -7.67 5.15 -1.08
CA ALA A 50 -6.26 5.21 -1.47
C ALA A 50 -5.31 4.96 -0.27
N ALA A 51 -5.59 5.58 0.88
CA ALA A 51 -4.80 5.41 2.09
C ALA A 51 -4.86 3.97 2.62
N CYS A 52 -6.05 3.34 2.55
CA CYS A 52 -6.24 1.93 2.88
C CYS A 52 -5.46 1.01 1.93
N ALA A 53 -5.57 1.21 0.61
CA ALA A 53 -4.85 0.42 -0.39
C ALA A 53 -3.32 0.51 -0.21
N LEU A 54 -2.80 1.69 0.13
CA LEU A 54 -1.38 1.88 0.40
C LEU A 54 -0.94 1.15 1.68
N ALA A 55 -1.75 1.19 2.74
CA ALA A 55 -1.48 0.42 3.97
C ALA A 55 -1.54 -1.11 3.73
N ASP A 56 -2.36 -1.57 2.78
CA ASP A 56 -2.39 -2.96 2.31
C ASP A 56 -1.22 -3.34 1.36
N ASN A 57 -0.30 -2.40 1.13
CA ASN A 57 0.86 -2.53 0.24
C ASN A 57 0.45 -2.81 -1.22
N ASP A 58 -0.63 -2.18 -1.69
CA ASP A 58 -1.05 -2.13 -3.10
C ASP A 58 -0.90 -0.69 -3.64
N PRO A 59 0.32 -0.29 -4.04
CA PRO A 59 0.57 1.08 -4.51
C PRO A 59 -0.16 1.39 -5.82
N ASP A 60 -0.42 0.41 -6.67
CA ASP A 60 -1.11 0.63 -7.94
C ASP A 60 -2.58 0.99 -7.70
N GLU A 61 -3.27 0.27 -6.82
CA GLU A 61 -4.64 0.60 -6.43
C GLU A 61 -4.69 1.96 -5.69
N ALA A 62 -3.72 2.23 -4.82
CA ALA A 62 -3.61 3.52 -4.13
C ALA A 62 -3.48 4.69 -5.13
N LEU A 63 -2.71 4.53 -6.21
CA LEU A 63 -2.56 5.56 -7.25
C LEU A 63 -3.85 5.81 -8.02
N VAL A 64 -4.67 4.77 -8.26
CA VAL A 64 -5.97 4.92 -8.94
C VAL A 64 -6.91 5.77 -8.09
N TYR A 65 -7.10 5.40 -6.83
CA TYR A 65 -8.00 6.12 -5.92
C TYR A 65 -7.48 7.53 -5.59
N ALA A 66 -6.17 7.69 -5.36
CA ALA A 66 -5.59 9.02 -5.17
C ALA A 66 -5.77 9.89 -6.42
N GLY A 67 -5.62 9.31 -7.62
CA GLY A 67 -5.89 9.99 -8.88
C GLY A 67 -7.35 10.45 -9.01
N ALA A 68 -8.31 9.60 -8.63
CA ALA A 68 -9.72 9.94 -8.63
C ALA A 68 -10.05 11.10 -7.68
N ALA A 69 -9.50 11.10 -6.46
CA ALA A 69 -9.66 12.20 -5.52
C ALA A 69 -9.04 13.52 -6.04
N LEU A 70 -7.83 13.44 -6.61
CA LEU A 70 -7.11 14.61 -7.14
C LEU A 70 -7.74 15.18 -8.42
N ALA A 71 -8.45 14.36 -9.19
CA ALA A 71 -9.20 14.83 -10.35
C ALA A 71 -10.37 15.75 -9.93
N GLN A 72 -10.96 15.51 -8.75
CA GLN A 72 -12.03 16.36 -8.20
C GLN A 72 -11.46 17.55 -7.43
N ILE A 73 -10.44 17.31 -6.60
CA ILE A 73 -9.79 18.34 -5.79
C ILE A 73 -8.27 18.21 -5.94
N PRO A 74 -7.64 19.00 -6.85
CA PRO A 74 -6.21 18.91 -7.10
C PRO A 74 -5.32 19.16 -5.87
N GLY A 75 -5.80 19.94 -4.90
CA GLY A 75 -5.13 20.24 -3.64
C GLY A 75 -5.52 19.32 -2.47
N HIS A 76 -6.13 18.16 -2.74
CA HIS A 76 -6.58 17.27 -1.68
C HIS A 76 -5.40 16.66 -0.93
N ARG A 77 -5.10 17.19 0.27
CA ARG A 77 -3.88 16.90 1.02
C ARG A 77 -3.61 15.41 1.23
N ARG A 78 -4.60 14.64 1.72
CA ARG A 78 -4.46 13.19 1.92
C ARG A 78 -4.13 12.46 0.61
N ALA A 79 -4.88 12.70 -0.46
CA ALA A 79 -4.63 12.08 -1.76
C ALA A 79 -3.24 12.44 -2.33
N MET A 80 -2.76 13.68 -2.16
CA MET A 80 -1.41 14.07 -2.57
C MET A 80 -0.33 13.31 -1.79
N ILE A 81 -0.49 13.21 -0.46
CA ILE A 81 0.41 12.46 0.42
C ILE A 81 0.43 10.97 0.03
N THR A 82 -0.74 10.35 -0.10
CA THR A 82 -0.89 8.95 -0.48
C THR A 82 -0.27 8.68 -1.85
N ARG A 83 -0.50 9.56 -2.83
CA ARG A 83 0.12 9.44 -4.16
C ARG A 83 1.65 9.46 -4.06
N GLY A 84 2.22 10.38 -3.29
CA GLY A 84 3.67 10.46 -3.11
C GLY A 84 4.28 9.19 -2.53
N TYR A 85 3.68 8.64 -1.48
CA TYR A 85 4.12 7.37 -0.90
C TYR A 85 3.93 6.18 -1.85
N ALA A 86 2.79 6.10 -2.53
CA ALA A 86 2.51 5.03 -3.49
C ALA A 86 3.49 5.04 -4.67
N LEU A 87 3.88 6.23 -5.17
CA LEU A 87 4.92 6.36 -6.19
C LEU A 87 6.29 5.88 -5.68
N ALA A 88 6.62 6.20 -4.42
CA ALA A 88 7.87 5.73 -3.80
C ALA A 88 7.88 4.20 -3.66
N ASP A 89 6.76 3.59 -3.27
CA ASP A 89 6.62 2.12 -3.17
C ASP A 89 6.62 1.40 -4.51
N ALA A 90 6.05 2.02 -5.53
CA ALA A 90 6.11 1.53 -6.91
C ALA A 90 7.51 1.67 -7.54
N GLY A 91 8.49 2.24 -6.81
CA GLY A 91 9.84 2.47 -7.33
C GLY A 91 9.95 3.62 -8.34
N ARG A 92 8.88 4.41 -8.49
CA ARG A 92 8.81 5.56 -9.41
C ARG A 92 9.43 6.79 -8.76
N LYS A 93 10.75 6.73 -8.55
CA LYS A 93 11.51 7.68 -7.72
C LYS A 93 11.31 9.14 -8.14
N ASP A 94 11.48 9.47 -9.41
CA ASP A 94 11.40 10.86 -9.87
C ASP A 94 9.99 11.45 -9.73
N GLU A 95 8.97 10.63 -9.97
CA GLU A 95 7.58 11.06 -9.77
C GLU A 95 7.24 11.20 -8.29
N ALA A 96 7.77 10.34 -7.42
CA ALA A 96 7.63 10.47 -5.97
C ALA A 96 8.26 11.77 -5.47
N MET A 97 9.43 12.15 -6.00
CA MET A 97 10.09 13.43 -5.70
C MET A 97 9.24 14.63 -6.12
N GLN A 98 8.64 14.57 -7.32
CA GLN A 98 7.75 15.64 -7.81
C GLN A 98 6.46 15.73 -6.98
N ALA A 99 5.87 14.59 -6.63
CA ALA A 99 4.68 14.52 -5.77
C ALA A 99 4.97 15.00 -4.34
N ALA A 100 6.17 14.75 -3.82
CA ALA A 100 6.61 15.32 -2.55
C ALA A 100 6.76 16.85 -2.65
N ALA A 101 7.39 17.35 -3.72
CA ALA A 101 7.61 18.79 -3.93
C ALA A 101 6.29 19.57 -4.02
N SER A 102 5.24 19.00 -4.64
CA SER A 102 3.94 19.66 -4.75
C SER A 102 3.24 19.86 -3.40
N LEU A 103 3.58 19.08 -2.35
CA LEU A 103 3.12 19.35 -0.99
C LEU A 103 3.69 20.66 -0.46
N LEU A 104 4.96 20.95 -0.77
CA LEU A 104 5.60 22.22 -0.38
C LEU A 104 5.04 23.39 -1.19
N ASP A 105 4.62 23.18 -2.44
CA ASP A 105 3.97 24.24 -3.23
C ASP A 105 2.58 24.62 -2.70
N LEU A 106 1.87 23.70 -2.02
CA LEU A 106 0.63 24.04 -1.32
C LEU A 106 0.87 24.99 -0.14
N ASP A 107 1.87 24.68 0.68
CA ASP A 107 2.27 25.51 1.81
C ASP A 107 3.71 25.18 2.21
N ARG A 108 4.61 26.15 1.97
CA ARG A 108 6.05 26.03 2.24
C ARG A 108 6.39 26.19 3.72
N THR A 109 5.51 26.76 4.53
CA THR A 109 5.73 26.99 5.96
C THR A 109 5.06 25.92 6.82
N SER A 110 4.37 24.94 6.22
CA SER A 110 3.83 23.79 6.95
C SER A 110 4.92 22.79 7.32
N TRP A 111 5.23 22.67 8.61
CA TRP A 111 6.14 21.62 9.12
C TRP A 111 5.63 20.21 8.74
N LEU A 112 4.31 20.02 8.65
CA LEU A 112 3.72 18.74 8.27
C LEU A 112 4.04 18.39 6.80
N HIS A 113 4.03 19.37 5.89
CA HIS A 113 4.43 19.13 4.50
C HIS A 113 5.91 18.80 4.38
N HIS A 114 6.78 19.47 5.15
CA HIS A 114 8.21 19.11 5.22
C HIS A 114 8.42 17.70 5.77
N VAL A 115 7.65 17.29 6.79
CA VAL A 115 7.66 15.91 7.29
C VAL A 115 7.28 14.91 6.19
N HIS A 116 6.19 15.14 5.47
CA HIS A 116 5.75 14.24 4.40
C HIS A 116 6.73 14.23 3.23
N TYR A 117 7.28 15.38 2.85
CA TYR A 117 8.35 15.45 1.86
C TYR A 117 9.54 14.58 2.29
N ALA A 118 10.03 14.76 3.53
CA ALA A 118 11.16 14.01 4.06
C ALA A 118 10.92 12.49 4.04
N LEU A 119 9.73 12.06 4.44
CA LEU A 119 9.37 10.64 4.50
C LEU A 119 9.18 10.02 3.10
N ILE A 120 8.56 10.72 2.15
CA ILE A 120 8.38 10.25 0.78
C ILE A 120 9.75 10.14 0.09
N THR A 121 10.58 11.17 0.20
CA THR A 121 11.93 11.19 -0.40
C THR A 121 12.86 10.16 0.23
N ARG A 122 12.80 9.97 1.55
CA ARG A 122 13.45 8.85 2.25
C ARG A 122 13.02 7.51 1.65
N ARG A 123 11.71 7.28 1.51
CA ARG A 123 11.14 6.03 0.97
C ARG A 123 11.54 5.78 -0.49
N ALA A 124 11.69 6.85 -1.27
CA ALA A 124 12.18 6.81 -2.65
C ALA A 124 13.72 6.67 -2.76
N GLY A 125 14.44 6.61 -1.64
CA GLY A 125 15.91 6.49 -1.60
C GLY A 125 16.64 7.78 -1.99
N ALA A 126 16.04 8.94 -1.77
CA ALA A 126 16.65 10.26 -1.94
C ALA A 126 17.11 10.80 -0.59
N ALA A 127 18.28 10.33 -0.15
CA ALA A 127 18.85 10.60 1.17
C ALA A 127 19.02 12.10 1.52
N GLN A 128 19.66 12.88 0.65
CA GLN A 128 19.95 14.29 0.91
C GLN A 128 18.66 15.14 0.99
N PRO A 129 17.73 15.08 0.01
CA PRO A 129 16.47 15.80 0.12
C PRO A 129 15.64 15.42 1.36
N ALA A 130 15.71 14.15 1.79
CA ALA A 130 15.03 13.70 2.99
C ALA A 130 15.59 14.37 4.24
N LEU A 131 16.92 14.41 4.37
CA LEU A 131 17.60 15.04 5.51
C LEU A 131 17.33 16.56 5.56
N ASP A 132 17.42 17.24 4.42
CA ASP A 132 17.17 18.69 4.33
C ASP A 132 15.75 19.05 4.75
N ALA A 133 14.76 18.30 4.26
CA ALA A 133 13.36 18.53 4.61
C ALA A 133 13.06 18.19 6.08
N ALA A 134 13.69 17.15 6.63
CA ALA A 134 13.55 16.82 8.05
C ALA A 134 14.12 17.92 8.95
N TRP A 135 15.26 18.50 8.58
CA TRP A 135 15.82 19.68 9.26
C TRP A 135 14.90 20.89 9.16
N ASN A 136 14.35 21.17 7.98
CA ASN A 136 13.39 22.26 7.80
C ASN A 136 12.13 22.08 8.65
N ALA A 137 11.61 20.85 8.76
CA ALA A 137 10.48 20.55 9.64
C ALA A 137 10.78 20.90 11.11
N VAL A 138 11.97 20.54 11.60
CA VAL A 138 12.42 20.89 12.97
C VAL A 138 12.61 22.40 13.14
N ASN A 139 13.17 23.08 12.13
CA ASN A 139 13.35 24.54 12.19
C ASN A 139 12.02 25.30 12.23
N ILE A 140 11.01 24.83 11.50
CA ILE A 140 9.68 25.44 11.46
C ILE A 140 8.92 25.19 12.76
N ALA A 141 8.97 23.96 13.28
CA ALA A 141 8.24 23.55 14.46
C ALA A 141 9.14 22.73 15.41
N PRO A 142 10.00 23.42 16.18
CA PRO A 142 10.99 22.78 17.07
C PRO A 142 10.36 22.18 18.33
N ASP A 143 9.13 22.57 18.67
CA ASP A 143 8.34 22.10 19.80
C ASP A 143 7.50 20.85 19.47
N GLN A 144 7.48 20.41 18.21
CA GLN A 144 6.71 19.25 17.78
C GLN A 144 7.56 17.97 17.92
N PRO A 145 7.19 17.00 18.78
CA PRO A 145 7.95 15.76 18.94
C PRO A 145 8.14 15.01 17.60
N ARG A 146 7.13 15.08 16.73
CA ARG A 146 7.11 14.38 15.44
C ARG A 146 8.20 14.85 14.48
N THR A 147 8.56 16.14 14.47
CA THR A 147 9.62 16.66 13.57
C THR A 147 10.97 16.08 13.94
N HIS A 148 11.27 16.01 15.25
CA HIS A 148 12.49 15.40 15.79
C HIS A 148 12.55 13.88 15.55
N ARG A 149 11.43 13.15 15.66
CA ARG A 149 11.42 11.70 15.36
C ARG A 149 11.71 11.42 13.89
N VAL A 150 11.17 12.21 12.98
CA VAL A 150 11.43 12.06 11.54
C VAL A 150 12.90 12.34 11.22
N LEU A 151 13.47 13.40 11.80
CA LEU A 151 14.90 13.69 11.68
C LEU A 151 15.76 12.55 12.23
N ALA A 152 15.38 11.97 13.38
CA ALA A 152 16.09 10.84 13.95
C ALA A 152 16.06 9.60 13.05
N ALA A 153 14.88 9.24 12.53
CA ALA A 153 14.74 8.07 11.64
C ALA A 153 15.53 8.23 10.33
N ILE A 154 15.57 9.44 9.77
CA ILE A 154 16.39 9.70 8.57
C ILE A 154 17.87 9.69 8.92
N ALA A 155 18.28 10.26 10.05
CA ALA A 155 19.66 10.22 10.51
C ALA A 155 20.14 8.77 10.73
N GLU A 156 19.30 7.88 11.25
CA GLU A 156 19.59 6.44 11.42
C GLU A 156 19.84 5.75 10.08
N ASP A 157 18.95 5.95 9.10
CA ASP A 157 19.11 5.39 7.76
C ASP A 157 20.43 5.82 7.10
N LEU A 158 20.94 7.00 7.46
CA LEU A 158 22.18 7.57 6.95
C LEU A 158 23.41 7.25 7.81
N GLY A 159 23.26 6.50 8.92
CA GLY A 159 24.35 6.18 9.85
C GLY A 159 24.86 7.38 10.66
N MET A 160 24.06 8.44 10.81
CA MET A 160 24.39 9.63 11.59
C MET A 160 23.97 9.46 13.07
N ASP A 161 24.61 8.52 13.76
CA ASP A 161 24.21 8.05 15.10
C ASP A 161 24.07 9.17 16.14
N ASP A 162 24.99 10.14 16.13
CA ASP A 162 24.97 11.24 17.10
C ASP A 162 23.78 12.18 16.88
N LEU A 163 23.46 12.46 15.62
CA LEU A 163 22.29 13.26 15.28
C LEU A 163 21.01 12.51 15.66
N ALA A 164 20.91 11.23 15.28
CA ALA A 164 19.78 10.38 15.61
C ALA A 164 19.50 10.34 17.12
N LYS A 165 20.53 10.11 17.94
CA LYS A 165 20.42 10.08 19.41
C LYS A 165 19.93 11.42 19.98
N ARG A 166 20.48 12.55 19.50
CA ARG A 166 20.05 13.88 19.96
C ARG A 166 18.61 14.17 19.57
N SER A 167 18.23 13.90 18.33
CA SER A 167 16.86 14.12 17.87
C SER A 167 15.85 13.21 18.58
N ARG A 168 16.18 11.93 18.84
CA ARG A 168 15.36 11.05 19.68
C ARG A 168 15.16 11.59 21.09
N ARG A 169 16.24 12.09 21.71
CA ARG A 169 16.16 12.68 23.05
C ARG A 169 15.26 13.92 23.05
N ALA A 170 15.43 14.83 22.09
CA ALA A 170 14.58 16.02 21.97
C ALA A 170 13.10 15.65 21.81
N ALA A 171 12.78 14.65 20.98
CA ALA A 171 11.42 14.15 20.85
C ALA A 171 10.84 13.61 22.17
N ALA A 172 11.63 12.84 22.93
CA ALA A 172 11.21 12.26 24.20
C ALA A 172 11.08 13.30 25.33
N GLU A 173 11.87 14.37 25.29
CA GLU A 173 11.75 15.50 26.22
C GLU A 173 10.47 16.31 25.98
N LEU A 174 10.06 16.46 24.71
CA LEU A 174 8.83 17.17 24.33
C LEU A 174 7.56 16.36 24.64
N ASP A 175 7.63 15.03 24.55
CA ASP A 175 6.55 14.13 24.94
C ASP A 175 7.11 12.86 25.59
N PRO A 176 7.16 12.82 26.93
CA PRO A 176 7.61 11.65 27.68
C PRO A 176 6.70 10.42 27.52
N GLY A 177 5.43 10.60 27.15
CA GLY A 177 4.47 9.51 26.91
C GLY A 177 4.73 8.78 25.59
N LEU A 178 5.25 9.49 24.58
CA LEU A 178 5.64 8.93 23.29
C LEU A 178 6.89 8.03 23.33
N ALA A 179 7.66 8.05 24.43
CA ALA A 179 8.86 7.21 24.61
C ALA A 179 8.52 5.74 24.88
N VAL A 180 7.28 5.43 25.30
CA VAL A 180 6.83 4.07 25.64
C VAL A 180 6.29 3.33 24.40
N GLU A 181 5.90 4.06 23.34
CA GLU A 181 5.46 3.47 22.07
C GLU A 181 6.64 3.22 21.12
N ASP A 182 7.19 2.02 21.23
CA ASP A 182 8.14 1.47 20.28
C ASP A 182 7.44 1.17 18.94
N ASN A 183 7.75 2.00 17.93
CA ASN A 183 7.79 1.72 16.49
C ASN A 183 6.55 1.39 15.63
N VAL A 184 5.31 1.65 16.07
CA VAL A 184 4.17 1.46 15.14
C VAL A 184 3.34 2.72 14.87
N HIS A 185 3.12 3.66 15.81
CA HIS A 185 2.10 4.72 15.61
C HIS A 185 2.53 6.09 15.04
N VAL A 186 3.81 6.30 14.70
CA VAL A 186 4.35 7.65 14.38
C VAL A 186 4.22 8.04 12.91
N MET A 187 4.14 7.02 12.06
CA MET A 187 3.88 7.18 10.65
C MET A 187 2.40 6.90 10.42
N PRO A 188 1.72 7.72 9.58
CA PRO A 188 0.40 7.38 9.09
C PRO A 188 0.41 5.92 8.61
N PRO A 189 -0.62 5.10 8.84
CA PRO A 189 -0.62 3.69 8.47
C PRO A 189 -0.12 3.44 7.04
N GLU A 190 -0.44 4.33 6.10
CA GLU A 190 0.04 4.31 4.71
C GLU A 190 1.57 4.41 4.56
N ALA A 191 2.21 5.03 5.53
CA ALA A 191 3.63 5.28 5.53
C ALA A 191 4.40 4.17 6.30
N ARG A 192 3.70 3.30 7.04
CA ARG A 192 4.28 2.12 7.71
C ARG A 192 4.54 1.04 6.65
N ARG A 193 5.79 0.59 6.50
CA ARG A 193 6.07 -0.62 5.72
C ARG A 193 5.61 -1.84 6.51
N VAL A 194 4.42 -2.36 6.23
CA VAL A 194 4.08 -3.72 6.63
C VAL A 194 4.83 -4.66 5.70
N ARG A 195 5.80 -5.43 6.22
CA ARG A 195 6.31 -6.60 5.49
C ARG A 195 5.14 -7.56 5.32
N ARG A 196 4.42 -7.48 4.20
CA ARG A 196 3.46 -8.51 3.84
C ARG A 196 4.26 -9.78 3.60
N ARG A 197 4.22 -10.72 4.55
CA ARG A 197 4.69 -12.08 4.31
C ARG A 197 3.77 -12.60 3.21
N LEU A 198 4.26 -12.63 1.96
CA LEU A 198 3.50 -13.08 0.79
C LEU A 198 3.03 -14.54 0.92
N VAL A 199 3.54 -15.23 1.94
CA VAL A 199 3.09 -16.53 2.41
C VAL A 199 2.92 -16.43 3.92
N ASP A 200 1.71 -16.68 4.42
CA ASP A 200 1.45 -17.02 5.84
C ASP A 200 1.98 -18.43 6.16
N ALA A 201 3.22 -18.71 5.77
CA ALA A 201 3.94 -19.90 6.18
C ALA A 201 5.07 -19.41 7.06
N ASP A 202 4.84 -19.50 8.37
CA ASP A 202 6.00 -19.54 9.24
C ASP A 202 6.80 -20.81 8.90
N LYS A 203 8.13 -20.73 8.97
CA LYS A 203 8.97 -21.91 8.67
C LYS A 203 8.67 -23.07 9.61
N ASP A 204 8.18 -22.74 10.81
CA ASP A 204 7.82 -23.67 11.88
C ASP A 204 6.32 -23.99 11.92
N ASP A 205 5.51 -23.48 10.98
CA ASP A 205 4.08 -23.81 10.90
C ASP A 205 3.92 -25.25 10.35
N PRO A 206 3.44 -26.23 11.13
CA PRO A 206 3.33 -27.62 10.69
C PRO A 206 2.43 -27.81 9.45
N ARG A 207 1.54 -26.85 9.15
CA ARG A 207 0.64 -26.87 7.99
C ARG A 207 1.14 -26.02 6.82
N TRP A 208 2.40 -25.57 6.83
CA TRP A 208 2.98 -24.74 5.76
C TRP A 208 2.83 -25.37 4.36
N ARG A 209 2.94 -26.70 4.27
CA ARG A 209 2.79 -27.47 3.03
C ARG A 209 1.35 -27.43 2.50
N GLU A 210 0.37 -27.50 3.39
CA GLU A 210 -1.06 -27.47 3.03
C GLU A 210 -1.46 -26.10 2.50
N LYS A 211 -0.88 -25.01 3.05
CA LYS A 211 -1.08 -23.64 2.56
C LYS A 211 -0.45 -23.40 1.18
N LEU A 212 0.70 -24.03 0.90
CA LEU A 212 1.38 -23.95 -0.40
C LEU A 212 0.68 -24.76 -1.50
N LEU A 213 0.16 -25.94 -1.14
CA LEU A 213 -0.46 -26.91 -2.05
C LEU A 213 -1.99 -26.83 -2.10
N GLY A 214 -2.62 -26.01 -1.24
CA GLY A 214 -4.07 -25.79 -1.23
C GLY A 214 -4.90 -26.98 -0.74
N GLY A 215 -4.45 -27.69 0.29
CA GLY A 215 -5.02 -28.97 0.72
C GLY A 215 -5.17 -29.15 2.22
N GLY A 216 -5.80 -28.21 2.92
CA GLY A 216 -6.21 -28.38 4.33
C GLY A 216 -7.55 -29.12 4.47
N ASP A 217 -7.81 -29.67 5.66
CA ASP A 217 -9.06 -30.38 5.95
C ASP A 217 -10.31 -29.49 6.00
N ASP A 218 -10.12 -28.16 6.05
CA ASP A 218 -11.20 -27.16 6.08
C ASP A 218 -11.77 -26.80 4.69
N VAL A 219 -11.32 -27.47 3.63
CA VAL A 219 -11.71 -27.14 2.26
C VAL A 219 -12.81 -28.09 1.74
N PRO A 220 -14.00 -27.58 1.32
CA PRO A 220 -15.11 -28.40 0.84
C PRO A 220 -14.71 -29.38 -0.27
N TYR A 221 -15.28 -30.59 -0.28
CA TYR A 221 -14.85 -31.69 -1.17
C TYR A 221 -14.82 -31.33 -2.67
N TRP A 222 -15.67 -30.41 -3.13
CA TRP A 222 -15.72 -29.94 -4.52
C TRP A 222 -14.51 -29.07 -4.91
N ARG A 223 -13.82 -28.46 -3.92
CA ARG A 223 -12.56 -27.69 -4.12
C ARG A 223 -11.31 -28.58 -4.17
N ARG A 224 -11.35 -29.81 -3.62
CA ARG A 224 -10.21 -30.78 -3.69
C ARG A 224 -9.96 -31.31 -5.11
N ARG A 225 -10.91 -31.12 -6.04
CA ARG A 225 -10.89 -31.79 -7.36
C ARG A 225 -10.16 -31.01 -8.45
N THR A 226 -9.63 -29.82 -8.16
CA THR A 226 -8.99 -28.94 -9.15
C THR A 226 -7.52 -28.71 -8.79
N PRO A 227 -6.57 -29.16 -9.62
CA PRO A 227 -5.15 -29.31 -9.25
C PRO A 227 -4.35 -28.01 -9.06
N PHE A 228 -4.98 -26.82 -9.14
CA PHE A 228 -4.29 -25.52 -9.15
C PHE A 228 -4.71 -24.57 -8.02
N HIS A 229 -5.05 -25.08 -6.85
CA HIS A 229 -5.37 -24.25 -5.68
C HIS A 229 -4.09 -24.05 -4.85
N GLY A 230 -3.67 -22.80 -4.62
CA GLY A 230 -2.48 -22.46 -3.83
C GLY A 230 -1.42 -21.65 -4.58
N ALA A 231 -0.38 -21.20 -3.85
CA ALA A 231 0.71 -20.39 -4.42
C ALA A 231 1.51 -21.14 -5.50
N LEU A 232 1.65 -22.47 -5.36
CA LEU A 232 2.30 -23.32 -6.36
C LEU A 232 1.45 -23.44 -7.65
N GLY A 233 0.14 -23.64 -7.49
CA GLY A 233 -0.80 -23.76 -8.61
C GLY A 233 -0.85 -22.49 -9.45
N ARG A 234 -0.72 -21.33 -8.79
CA ARG A 234 -0.44 -20.06 -9.46
C ARG A 234 0.85 -20.20 -10.27
N SER A 235 2.02 -20.32 -9.64
CA SER A 235 3.31 -20.26 -10.35
C SER A 235 3.41 -21.19 -11.57
N VAL A 236 2.78 -22.38 -11.49
CA VAL A 236 2.68 -23.32 -12.61
C VAL A 236 1.82 -22.76 -13.77
N LEU A 237 0.67 -22.16 -13.49
CA LEU A 237 -0.18 -21.55 -14.52
C LEU A 237 0.49 -20.36 -15.23
N LEU A 238 1.24 -19.52 -14.48
CA LEU A 238 2.03 -18.43 -15.09
C LEU A 238 3.14 -18.99 -15.96
N GLY A 239 3.85 -20.02 -15.49
CA GLY A 239 4.88 -20.71 -16.26
C GLY A 239 4.33 -21.29 -17.57
N ILE A 240 3.19 -21.97 -17.52
CA ILE A 240 2.52 -22.50 -18.72
C ILE A 240 2.11 -21.36 -19.67
N ALA A 241 1.54 -20.27 -19.14
CA ALA A 241 1.16 -19.13 -19.98
C ALA A 241 2.36 -18.52 -20.72
N VAL A 242 3.51 -18.36 -20.04
CA VAL A 242 4.73 -17.81 -20.65
C VAL A 242 5.35 -18.77 -21.67
N VAL A 243 5.47 -20.05 -21.32
CA VAL A 243 6.07 -21.07 -22.21
C VAL A 243 5.28 -21.22 -23.50
N PHE A 244 3.95 -21.10 -23.46
CA PHE A 244 3.10 -21.24 -24.65
C PHE A 244 2.89 -19.91 -25.40
N ALA A 245 3.04 -18.75 -24.74
CA ALA A 245 2.94 -17.44 -25.40
C ALA A 245 4.16 -17.11 -26.28
N VAL A 246 5.36 -17.52 -25.87
CA VAL A 246 6.62 -17.21 -26.57
C VAL A 246 6.65 -17.81 -27.99
N PRO A 247 6.35 -19.11 -28.21
CA PRO A 247 6.26 -19.68 -29.56
C PRO A 247 5.13 -19.09 -30.40
N ALA A 248 3.99 -18.76 -29.78
CA ALA A 248 2.84 -18.16 -30.46
C ALA A 248 3.13 -16.76 -31.03
N LEU A 249 3.93 -15.97 -30.32
CA LEU A 249 4.26 -14.58 -30.70
C LEU A 249 5.51 -14.47 -31.57
N LEU A 250 6.50 -15.35 -31.39
CA LEU A 250 7.84 -15.20 -31.99
C LEU A 250 8.25 -16.31 -32.96
N GLY A 251 7.55 -17.45 -33.01
CA GLY A 251 7.94 -18.58 -33.85
C GLY A 251 7.53 -18.38 -35.32
N SER A 252 8.35 -17.68 -36.14
CA SER A 252 8.05 -17.31 -37.54
C SER A 252 7.77 -18.48 -38.49
N ASP A 253 8.28 -19.67 -38.17
CA ASP A 253 8.32 -20.82 -39.09
C ASP A 253 7.25 -21.88 -38.78
N MET A 254 6.26 -21.55 -37.95
CA MET A 254 5.22 -22.49 -37.53
C MET A 254 3.95 -22.34 -38.37
N ASP A 255 3.35 -23.49 -38.71
CA ASP A 255 2.05 -23.55 -39.39
C ASP A 255 0.96 -22.85 -38.57
N SER A 256 0.02 -22.21 -39.26
CA SER A 256 -0.96 -21.28 -38.70
C SER A 256 -1.87 -21.97 -37.67
N GLY A 257 -2.21 -23.24 -37.90
CA GLY A 257 -3.01 -24.03 -36.96
C GLY A 257 -2.30 -24.33 -35.65
N VAL A 258 -0.99 -24.57 -35.68
CA VAL A 258 -0.19 -24.85 -34.49
C VAL A 258 -0.02 -23.59 -33.65
N ARG A 259 0.24 -22.44 -34.29
CA ARG A 259 0.30 -21.14 -33.61
C ARG A 259 -0.99 -20.79 -32.88
N LEU A 260 -2.14 -21.04 -33.51
CA LEU A 260 -3.45 -20.80 -32.90
C LEU A 260 -3.65 -21.67 -31.65
N PHE A 261 -3.23 -22.94 -31.69
CA PHE A 261 -3.29 -23.84 -30.54
C PHE A 261 -2.47 -23.32 -29.35
N PHE A 262 -1.21 -22.90 -29.59
CA PHE A 262 -0.37 -22.31 -28.54
C PHE A 262 -0.98 -21.03 -27.95
N ALA A 263 -1.55 -20.16 -28.78
CA ALA A 263 -2.23 -18.94 -28.34
C ALA A 263 -3.45 -19.25 -27.46
N VAL A 264 -4.27 -20.22 -27.83
CA VAL A 264 -5.46 -20.63 -27.05
C VAL A 264 -5.05 -21.18 -25.69
N VAL A 265 -4.01 -22.02 -25.63
CA VAL A 265 -3.50 -22.58 -24.36
C VAL A 265 -2.93 -21.47 -23.47
N ALA A 266 -2.19 -20.52 -24.03
CA ALA A 266 -1.64 -19.38 -23.29
C ALA A 266 -2.76 -18.49 -22.73
N VAL A 267 -3.78 -18.17 -23.52
CA VAL A 267 -4.93 -17.38 -23.08
C VAL A 267 -5.73 -18.12 -22.01
N ALA A 268 -5.99 -19.42 -22.18
CA ALA A 268 -6.69 -20.23 -21.18
C ALA A 268 -5.92 -20.31 -19.85
N ALA A 269 -4.60 -20.48 -19.90
CA ALA A 269 -3.74 -20.47 -18.71
C ALA A 269 -3.71 -19.08 -18.03
N TRP A 270 -3.69 -18.00 -18.82
CA TRP A 270 -3.71 -16.63 -18.32
C TRP A 270 -5.06 -16.27 -17.67
N VAL A 271 -6.18 -16.66 -18.28
CA VAL A 271 -7.53 -16.52 -17.70
C VAL A 271 -7.67 -17.37 -16.44
N GLY A 272 -7.13 -18.59 -16.42
CA GLY A 272 -7.07 -19.45 -15.25
C GLY A 272 -6.29 -18.81 -14.09
N TRP A 273 -5.09 -18.29 -14.38
CA TRP A 273 -4.29 -17.54 -13.42
C TRP A 273 -5.02 -16.31 -12.88
N PHE A 274 -5.64 -15.50 -13.76
CA PHE A 274 -6.36 -14.29 -13.38
C PHE A 274 -7.61 -14.58 -12.52
N THR A 275 -8.37 -15.62 -12.86
CA THR A 275 -9.56 -16.03 -12.09
C THR A 275 -9.20 -16.59 -10.71
N VAL A 276 -8.11 -17.34 -10.59
CA VAL A 276 -7.57 -17.81 -9.29
C VAL A 276 -7.05 -16.64 -8.44
N LEU A 277 -6.45 -15.62 -9.06
CA LEU A 277 -6.03 -14.39 -8.36
C LEU A 277 -7.20 -13.58 -7.84
N ARG A 278 -8.27 -13.41 -8.64
CA ARG A 278 -9.44 -12.61 -8.25
C ARG A 278 -10.27 -13.26 -7.14
N ARG A 279 -10.37 -14.59 -7.10
CA ARG A 279 -11.20 -15.33 -6.11
C ARG A 279 -10.62 -15.38 -4.69
N HIS A 280 -9.33 -15.13 -4.51
CA HIS A 280 -8.70 -15.08 -3.18
C HIS A 280 -8.52 -13.65 -2.62
N ARG A 281 -9.02 -12.63 -3.33
CA ARG A 281 -9.08 -11.24 -2.84
C ARG A 281 -10.35 -10.93 -2.03
N ARG A 282 -11.23 -11.91 -1.81
CA ARG A 282 -12.31 -11.81 -0.82
C ARG A 282 -11.89 -12.61 0.41
N PRO A 283 -11.56 -11.97 1.54
CA PRO A 283 -11.49 -12.68 2.81
C PRO A 283 -12.91 -13.13 3.17
N GLU A 284 -13.06 -14.41 3.53
CA GLU A 284 -14.11 -14.85 4.45
C GLU A 284 -13.74 -14.40 5.86
#